data_AF-A0A229P5D4-F1
#
_entry.id   AF-A0A229P5D4-F1
#
_cell.length_a   1.000
_cell.length_b   1.000
_cell.length_c   1.000
_cell.angle_alpha   90.00
_cell.angle_beta   90.00
_cell.angle_gamma   90.00
#
_symmetry.space_group_name_H-M   'P 1'
#
loop_
_entity.id
_entity.type
_entity.pdbx_description
1 polymer ?
#
loop_
_entity_poly.entity_id
_entity_poly.type
_entity_poly.pdbx_seq_one_letter_code
_entity_poly.pdbx_strand_id
1 'polypeptide(L)'
;MGESNFDDIDLYKTRFVNINLESSKFDDINMSKAFFHNINMHLAKFNEIGLWEIEVGQCEMGGAYFHDIKSDGKSNRFENVELNGTSFLNCNLSNVDIKDCDIKGLKINGVSIEELLEQYQGSKE
;
A
#
# COMPACT_ATOMS: atom_id res chain seq x y z
N MET A 1 28.95 -11.94 15.10
CA MET A 1 28.20 -11.73 16.36
C MET A 1 27.07 -12.75 16.38
N GLY A 2 26.76 -13.35 17.53
CA GLY A 2 25.67 -14.33 17.64
C GLY A 2 24.30 -13.67 17.42
N GLU A 3 23.31 -14.48 17.08
CA GLU A 3 21.91 -14.07 17.05
C GLU A 3 21.46 -13.65 18.45
N SER A 4 20.73 -12.54 18.56
CA SER A 4 20.07 -12.12 19.79
C SER A 4 18.61 -12.53 19.70
N ASN A 5 18.14 -13.32 20.67
CA ASN A 5 16.75 -13.77 20.72
C ASN A 5 15.99 -13.12 21.89
N PHE A 6 14.74 -12.76 21.65
CA PHE A 6 13.88 -12.00 22.56
C PHE A 6 12.49 -12.66 22.64
N ASP A 7 12.42 -13.82 23.30
CA ASP A 7 11.19 -14.58 23.46
C ASP A 7 10.40 -14.14 24.70
N ASP A 8 9.08 -14.00 24.58
CA ASP A 8 8.14 -13.67 25.66
C ASP A 8 8.46 -12.39 26.46
N ILE A 9 9.12 -11.41 25.82
CA ILE A 9 9.42 -10.13 26.45
C ILE A 9 8.44 -9.02 26.06
N ASP A 10 8.14 -8.14 27.01
CA ASP A 10 7.39 -6.92 26.74
C ASP A 10 8.34 -5.77 26.40
N LEU A 11 8.26 -5.29 25.16
CA LEU A 11 9.00 -4.14 24.64
C LEU A 11 8.13 -2.86 24.60
N TYR A 12 7.02 -2.81 25.33
CA TYR A 12 6.11 -1.67 25.38
C TYR A 12 6.86 -0.35 25.60
N LYS A 13 6.63 0.62 24.70
CA LYS A 13 7.26 1.95 24.66
C LYS A 13 8.79 1.95 24.49
N THR A 14 9.39 0.84 24.06
CA THR A 14 10.80 0.80 23.67
C THR A 14 11.02 1.61 22.39
N ARG A 15 12.15 2.31 22.31
CA ARG A 15 12.55 3.07 21.11
C ARG A 15 13.87 2.54 20.56
N PHE A 16 13.85 2.15 19.30
CA PHE A 16 15.04 1.73 18.56
C PHE A 16 15.58 2.90 17.75
N VAL A 17 16.84 3.31 17.99
CA VAL A 17 17.44 4.49 17.34
C VAL A 17 18.81 4.11 16.80
N ASN A 18 19.04 4.31 15.51
CA ASN A 18 20.31 4.06 14.82
C ASN A 18 20.84 2.62 15.00
N ILE A 19 19.94 1.64 14.93
CA ILE A 19 20.30 0.21 14.99
C ILE A 19 20.14 -0.45 13.62
N ASN A 20 20.88 -1.55 13.40
CA ASN A 20 20.69 -2.41 12.24
C ASN A 20 19.77 -3.58 12.61
N LEU A 21 18.64 -3.71 11.90
CA LEU A 21 17.68 -4.81 12.00
C LEU A 21 17.62 -5.64 10.70
N GLU A 22 18.61 -5.49 9.81
CA GLU A 22 18.70 -6.27 8.58
C GLU A 22 18.59 -7.76 8.87
N SER A 23 17.74 -8.44 8.09
CA SER A 23 17.44 -9.88 8.24
C SER A 23 16.86 -10.32 9.60
N SER A 24 16.45 -9.38 10.46
CA SER A 24 15.72 -9.72 11.70
C SER A 24 14.31 -10.20 11.37
N LYS A 25 13.80 -11.12 12.20
CA LYS A 25 12.43 -11.66 12.08
C LYS A 25 11.56 -11.16 13.23
N PHE A 26 10.28 -11.00 12.92
CA PHE A 26 9.28 -10.47 13.83
C PHE A 26 8.04 -11.37 13.72
N ASP A 27 8.06 -12.47 14.47
CA ASP A 27 7.02 -13.50 14.43
C ASP A 27 6.12 -13.38 15.68
N ASP A 28 4.80 -13.40 15.49
CA ASP A 28 3.78 -13.30 16.56
C ASP A 28 3.87 -12.07 17.47
N ILE A 29 4.38 -10.95 16.95
CA ILE A 29 4.53 -9.71 17.72
C ILE A 29 3.33 -8.76 17.58
N ASN A 30 3.01 -8.04 18.66
CA ASN A 30 2.03 -6.95 18.62
C ASN A 30 2.70 -5.62 18.25
N MET A 31 2.47 -5.16 17.00
CA MET A 31 2.92 -3.86 16.50
C MET A 31 1.82 -2.80 16.49
N SER A 32 0.71 -3.00 17.23
CA SER A 32 -0.37 -2.02 17.28
C SER A 32 0.15 -0.66 17.77
N LYS A 33 -0.15 0.40 17.02
CA LYS A 33 0.31 1.77 17.28
C LYS A 33 1.84 1.96 17.24
N ALA A 34 2.59 1.02 16.65
CA ALA A 34 4.00 1.22 16.36
C ALA A 34 4.18 2.35 15.35
N PHE A 35 5.26 3.13 15.51
CA PHE A 35 5.58 4.25 14.63
C PHE A 35 6.92 4.02 13.96
N PHE A 36 6.93 4.03 12.63
CA PHE A 36 8.10 3.82 11.80
C PHE A 36 8.47 5.15 11.13
N HIS A 37 9.66 5.69 11.44
CA HIS A 37 10.12 6.98 10.91
C HIS A 37 11.58 6.88 10.48
N ASN A 38 11.87 7.23 9.23
CA ASN A 38 13.19 7.12 8.60
C ASN A 38 13.77 5.70 8.67
N ILE A 39 12.97 4.70 8.29
CA ILE A 39 13.36 3.29 8.30
C ILE A 39 13.46 2.79 6.86
N ASN A 40 14.50 2.01 6.58
CA ASN A 40 14.63 1.31 5.31
C ASN A 40 13.82 0.01 5.34
N MET A 41 12.79 -0.07 4.49
CA MET A 41 11.94 -1.26 4.31
C MET A 41 12.17 -1.91 2.93
N HIS A 42 13.31 -1.66 2.29
CA HIS A 42 13.62 -2.26 0.99
C HIS A 42 13.62 -3.79 1.10
N LEU A 43 12.82 -4.44 0.24
CA LEU A 43 12.61 -5.90 0.22
C LEU A 43 11.97 -6.48 1.50
N ALA A 44 11.41 -5.65 2.38
CA ALA A 44 10.62 -6.13 3.51
C ALA A 44 9.40 -6.91 3.00
N LYS A 45 9.06 -8.01 3.69
CA LYS A 45 7.91 -8.86 3.37
C LYS A 45 6.92 -8.85 4.52
N PHE A 46 5.66 -8.69 4.17
CA PHE A 46 4.55 -8.64 5.10
C PHE A 46 3.59 -9.78 4.73
N ASN A 47 3.77 -10.94 5.34
CA ASN A 47 2.99 -12.14 5.06
C ASN A 47 2.07 -12.44 6.23
N GLU A 48 0.79 -12.68 5.96
CA GLU A 48 -0.20 -13.06 6.99
C GLU A 48 -0.38 -12.02 8.11
N ILE A 49 -0.14 -10.75 7.80
CA ILE A 49 -0.29 -9.66 8.78
C ILE A 49 -1.59 -8.88 8.60
N GLY A 50 -2.10 -8.32 9.70
CA GLY A 50 -3.19 -7.36 9.71
C GLY A 50 -2.69 -5.93 9.45
N LEU A 51 -3.10 -5.34 8.33
CA LEU A 51 -2.81 -3.93 7.98
C LEU A 51 -4.07 -3.05 8.04
N TRP A 52 -4.87 -3.21 9.08
CA TRP A 52 -6.11 -2.47 9.25
C TRP A 52 -5.79 -1.06 9.78
N GLU A 53 -6.42 -0.03 9.19
CA GLU A 53 -6.30 1.36 9.62
C GLU A 53 -4.86 1.91 9.65
N ILE A 54 -3.99 1.40 8.78
CA ILE A 54 -2.63 1.93 8.63
C ILE A 54 -2.63 3.23 7.82
N GLU A 55 -1.67 4.11 8.11
CA GLU A 55 -1.36 5.27 7.29
C GLU A 55 0.03 5.07 6.66
N VAL A 56 0.10 5.18 5.34
CA VAL A 56 1.35 5.15 4.58
C VAL A 56 1.45 6.45 3.80
N GLY A 57 2.32 7.36 4.24
CA GLY A 57 2.50 8.68 3.66
C GLY A 57 3.97 9.03 3.51
N GLN A 58 4.30 9.86 2.51
CA GLN A 58 5.67 10.32 2.25
C GLN A 58 6.69 9.17 2.08
N CYS A 59 6.26 8.06 1.46
CA CYS A 59 7.07 6.87 1.24
C CYS A 59 7.32 6.63 -0.26
N GLU A 60 8.46 6.02 -0.60
CA GLU A 60 8.72 5.50 -1.94
C GLU A 60 8.13 4.09 -2.08
N MET A 61 7.26 3.86 -3.07
CA MET A 61 6.57 2.57 -3.29
C MET A 61 6.86 1.97 -4.68
N GLY A 62 7.91 2.44 -5.37
CA GLY A 62 8.28 1.96 -6.69
C GLY A 62 8.53 0.45 -6.72
N GLY A 63 7.79 -0.27 -7.55
CA GLY A 63 7.88 -1.74 -7.65
C GLY A 63 7.20 -2.52 -6.53
N ALA A 64 6.42 -1.86 -5.67
CA ALA A 64 5.63 -2.56 -4.65
C ALA A 64 4.60 -3.50 -5.30
N TYR A 65 4.46 -4.70 -4.73
CA TYR A 65 3.53 -5.73 -5.21
C TYR A 65 2.51 -6.05 -4.13
N PHE A 66 1.24 -5.75 -4.43
CA PHE A 66 0.10 -5.94 -3.55
C PHE A 66 -0.81 -7.02 -4.12
N HIS A 67 -0.94 -8.16 -3.43
CA HIS A 67 -1.76 -9.27 -3.88
C HIS A 67 -2.53 -9.90 -2.73
N ASP A 68 -3.67 -10.53 -3.04
CA ASP A 68 -4.55 -11.22 -2.09
C ASP A 68 -5.03 -10.37 -0.90
N ILE A 69 -5.13 -9.05 -1.11
CA ILE A 69 -5.62 -8.10 -0.12
C ILE A 69 -7.14 -8.16 -0.06
N LYS A 70 -7.68 -8.31 1.15
CA LYS A 70 -9.11 -8.21 1.45
C LYS A 70 -9.37 -7.00 2.32
N SER A 71 -10.40 -6.24 1.97
CA SER A 71 -10.93 -5.18 2.83
C SER A 71 -11.99 -5.78 3.75
N ASP A 72 -11.95 -5.46 5.05
CA ASP A 72 -12.87 -5.95 6.08
C ASP A 72 -14.22 -5.20 6.11
N GLY A 73 -14.61 -4.60 4.98
CA GLY A 73 -15.78 -3.72 4.86
C GLY A 73 -15.45 -2.22 4.89
N LYS A 74 -14.21 -1.83 5.18
CA LYS A 74 -13.73 -0.44 5.03
C LYS A 74 -13.04 -0.23 3.69
N SER A 75 -13.39 0.84 2.99
CA SER A 75 -12.74 1.20 1.72
C SER A 75 -11.32 1.69 1.95
N ASN A 76 -10.40 1.29 1.09
CA ASN A 76 -9.07 1.90 1.00
C ASN A 76 -9.17 3.25 0.27
N ARG A 77 -8.38 4.23 0.71
CA ARG A 77 -8.27 5.56 0.08
C ARG A 77 -6.85 5.77 -0.44
N PHE A 78 -6.75 6.23 -1.68
CA PHE A 78 -5.52 6.67 -2.30
C PHE A 78 -5.69 8.14 -2.67
N GLU A 79 -4.84 9.01 -2.13
CA GLU A 79 -4.95 10.46 -2.31
C GLU A 79 -3.55 11.04 -2.52
N ASN A 80 -3.41 11.90 -3.54
CA ASN A 80 -2.12 12.50 -3.92
C ASN A 80 -1.01 11.45 -4.14
N VAL A 81 -1.35 10.33 -4.78
CA VAL A 81 -0.42 9.24 -5.11
C VAL A 81 -0.13 9.21 -6.61
N GLU A 82 1.10 8.86 -6.97
CA GLU A 82 1.48 8.58 -8.35
C GLU A 82 1.37 7.07 -8.63
N LEU A 83 0.48 6.69 -9.55
CA LEU A 83 0.26 5.29 -9.95
C LEU A 83 0.64 5.03 -11.42
N ASN A 84 1.51 5.86 -11.99
CA ASN A 84 1.96 5.77 -13.39
C ASN A 84 2.51 4.36 -13.70
N GLY A 85 1.98 3.73 -14.76
CA GLY A 85 2.39 2.38 -15.16
C GLY A 85 1.85 1.24 -14.29
N THR A 86 0.96 1.51 -13.33
CA THR A 86 0.34 0.48 -12.49
C THR A 86 -0.72 -0.29 -13.25
N SER A 87 -0.87 -1.58 -12.96
CA SER A 87 -1.94 -2.43 -13.49
C SER A 87 -2.76 -3.02 -12.34
N PHE A 88 -4.09 -2.97 -12.47
CA PHE A 88 -5.02 -3.66 -11.59
C PHE A 88 -5.56 -4.88 -12.33
N LEU A 89 -5.11 -6.08 -11.95
CA LEU A 89 -5.44 -7.33 -12.61
C LEU A 89 -6.29 -8.20 -11.69
N ASN A 90 -7.43 -8.66 -12.19
CA ASN A 90 -8.38 -9.48 -11.42
C ASN A 90 -8.84 -8.85 -10.10
N CYS A 91 -8.91 -7.51 -10.05
CA CYS A 91 -9.39 -6.77 -8.90
C CYS A 91 -10.91 -6.55 -8.96
N ASN A 92 -11.57 -6.61 -7.81
CA ASN A 92 -12.93 -6.08 -7.70
C ASN A 92 -12.84 -4.55 -7.54
N LEU A 93 -13.19 -3.81 -8.59
CA LEU A 93 -13.21 -2.34 -8.61
C LEU A 93 -14.62 -1.75 -8.42
N SER A 94 -15.56 -2.54 -7.90
CA SER A 94 -16.92 -2.07 -7.63
C SER A 94 -16.90 -0.91 -6.62
N ASN A 95 -17.67 0.13 -6.91
CA ASN A 95 -17.76 1.36 -6.10
C ASN A 95 -16.45 2.17 -6.01
N VAL A 96 -15.48 1.92 -6.89
CA VAL A 96 -14.33 2.82 -7.05
C VAL A 96 -14.79 4.12 -7.71
N ASP A 97 -14.37 5.23 -7.12
CA ASP A 97 -14.69 6.58 -7.57
C ASP A 97 -13.39 7.29 -7.92
N ILE A 98 -13.24 7.71 -9.18
CA ILE A 98 -12.06 8.41 -9.70
C ILE A 98 -12.46 9.85 -9.95
N LYS A 99 -11.98 10.76 -9.08
CA LYS A 99 -12.31 12.19 -9.08
C LYS A 99 -11.05 13.01 -9.09
N ASP A 100 -11.07 14.09 -9.87
CA ASP A 100 -9.98 15.08 -9.94
C ASP A 100 -8.60 14.46 -10.17
N CYS A 101 -8.55 13.37 -10.95
CA CYS A 101 -7.35 12.64 -11.31
C CYS A 101 -6.95 12.94 -12.76
N ASP A 102 -5.63 12.95 -13.04
CA ASP A 102 -5.15 12.80 -14.41
C ASP A 102 -5.39 11.35 -14.86
N ILE A 103 -6.30 11.17 -15.81
CA ILE A 103 -6.69 9.86 -16.35
C ILE A 103 -6.02 9.56 -17.69
N LYS A 104 -5.02 10.34 -18.10
CA LYS A 104 -4.35 10.15 -19.39
C LYS A 104 -3.77 8.74 -19.50
N GLY A 105 -4.13 8.05 -20.58
CA GLY A 105 -3.70 6.67 -20.82
C GLY A 105 -4.38 5.61 -19.96
N LEU A 106 -5.34 5.97 -19.09
CA LEU A 106 -6.15 5.01 -18.33
C LEU A 106 -6.94 4.11 -19.28
N LYS A 107 -6.82 2.80 -19.07
CA LYS A 107 -7.58 1.79 -19.82
C LYS A 107 -8.37 0.88 -18.87
N ILE A 108 -9.64 0.65 -19.19
CA ILE A 108 -10.47 -0.37 -18.53
C ILE A 108 -10.76 -1.47 -19.55
N ASN A 109 -10.31 -2.70 -19.25
CA ASN A 109 -10.40 -3.84 -20.18
C ASN A 109 -9.86 -3.54 -21.59
N GLY A 110 -8.78 -2.74 -21.66
CA GLY A 110 -8.15 -2.33 -22.91
C GLY A 110 -8.80 -1.12 -23.60
N VAL A 111 -9.94 -0.64 -23.12
CA VAL A 111 -10.65 0.51 -23.69
C VAL A 111 -10.13 1.83 -23.08
N SER A 112 -9.80 2.81 -23.92
CA SER A 112 -9.37 4.14 -23.50
C SER A 112 -10.51 4.91 -22.84
N ILE A 113 -10.33 5.34 -21.59
CA ILE A 113 -11.35 6.11 -20.87
C ILE A 113 -11.42 7.56 -21.35
N GLU A 114 -10.28 8.13 -21.73
CA GLU A 114 -10.20 9.48 -22.32
C GLU A 114 -11.07 9.57 -23.59
N GLU A 115 -10.86 8.66 -24.55
CA GLU A 115 -11.63 8.63 -25.81
C GLU A 115 -13.13 8.39 -25.58
N LEU A 116 -13.49 7.52 -24.61
CA LEU A 116 -14.89 7.28 -24.27
C LEU A 116 -15.59 8.53 -23.71
N LEU A 117 -14.90 9.30 -22.87
CA LEU A 117 -15.45 10.51 -22.28
C LEU A 117 -15.62 11.63 -23.31
N GLU A 118 -14.65 11.78 -24.22
CA GLU A 118 -14.73 12.74 -25.35
C GLU A 118 -15.95 12.44 -26.24
N GLN A 119 -16.14 11.17 -26.62
CA GLN A 119 -17.30 10.76 -27.42
C GLN A 119 -18.62 11.01 -26.70
N TYR A 120 -18.69 10.72 -25.40
CA TYR A 120 -19.89 10.97 -24.60
C TYR A 120 -20.23 12.45 -24.51
N GLN A 121 -19.24 13.32 -24.34
CA GLN A 121 -19.43 14.77 -24.29
C GLN A 121 -19.88 15.31 -25.66
N GLY A 122 -19.24 14.90 -26.76
CA GLY A 122 -19.63 15.31 -28.11
C GLY A 122 -21.00 14.81 -28.54
N SER A 123 -21.51 13.72 -27.95
CA SER A 123 -22.88 13.22 -28.19
C SER A 123 -23.98 14.03 -27.49
N LYS A 124 -23.62 14.94 -26.58
CA LYS A 124 -24.55 15.80 -25.84
C LYS A 124 -24.67 17.21 -26.40
N GLU A 125 -23.84 17.57 -27.38
CA GLU A 125 -23.93 18.81 -28.15
C GLU A 125 -24.82 18.62 -29.39
#